data_AF-A0A380GZF1-F1
#
_entry.id   AF-A0A380GZF1-F1
#
_cell.length_a   1.000
_cell.length_b   1.000
_cell.length_c   1.000
_cell.angle_alpha   90.00
_cell.angle_beta   90.00
_cell.angle_gamma   90.00
#
_symmetry.space_group_name_H-M   'P 1'
#
loop_
_entity.id
_entity.type
_entity.pdbx_description
1 polymer ?
#
loop_
_entity_poly.entity_id
_entity_poly.type
_entity_poly.pdbx_seq_one_letter_code
_entity_poly.pdbx_strand_id
1 'polypeptide(L)'
;MKKTLIQRAFKITIIFMIAFFILNYLTMKHASVMSAIGRTLLATVVFFIIYIIVFTILSSPKRKIIYGTTIPIALVVCLVLGAIFFTTQIGIICGFILGIIVGIVWELIYRNNGGKTS
;
A
#
# COMPACT_ATOMS: atom_id res chain seq x y z
N MET A 1 -0.69 22.18 4.71
CA MET A 1 -1.06 21.03 3.84
C MET A 1 -0.06 19.86 3.85
N LYS A 2 1.24 20.03 4.20
CA LYS A 2 2.23 18.92 4.21
C LYS A 2 2.20 18.01 5.45
N LYS A 3 1.96 18.54 6.66
CA LYS A 3 1.98 17.78 7.93
C LYS A 3 0.93 16.65 7.99
N THR A 4 -0.31 16.92 7.55
CA THR A 4 -1.42 15.96 7.62
C THR A 4 -1.23 14.77 6.69
N LEU A 5 -0.60 14.99 5.53
CA LEU A 5 -0.27 13.94 4.57
C LEU A 5 0.87 13.04 5.05
N ILE A 6 1.93 13.64 5.61
CA ILE A 6 3.03 12.88 6.21
C ILE A 6 2.52 12.05 7.39
N GLN A 7 1.67 12.62 8.26
CA GLN A 7 1.03 11.85 9.33
C GLN A 7 0.21 10.66 8.82
N ARG A 8 -0.55 10.84 7.73
CA ARG A 8 -1.35 9.77 7.15
C ARG A 8 -0.47 8.67 6.55
N ALA A 9 0.56 9.08 5.80
CA ALA A 9 1.57 8.18 5.24
C ALA A 9 2.23 7.34 6.33
N PHE A 10 2.62 7.99 7.43
CA PHE A 10 3.30 7.35 8.56
C PHE A 10 2.37 6.34 9.26
N LYS A 11 1.12 6.71 9.54
CA LYS A 11 0.12 5.79 10.11
C LYS A 11 -0.08 4.55 9.24
N ILE A 12 -0.23 4.74 7.94
CA ILE A 12 -0.43 3.65 6.97
C ILE A 12 0.81 2.74 6.89
N THR A 13 2.00 3.35 6.87
CA THR A 13 3.27 2.60 6.81
C THR A 13 3.47 1.75 8.06
N ILE A 14 3.09 2.26 9.25
CA ILE A 14 3.11 1.49 10.50
C ILE A 14 2.14 0.31 10.43
N ILE A 15 0.92 0.53 9.94
CA ILE A 15 -0.08 -0.56 9.79
C ILE A 15 0.46 -1.65 8.86
N PHE A 16 1.04 -1.25 7.73
CA PHE A 16 1.68 -2.19 6.80
C PHE A 16 2.82 -2.95 7.46
N MET A 17 3.71 -2.26 8.18
CA MET A 17 4.83 -2.88 8.89
C MET A 17 4.36 -3.94 9.89
N ILE A 18 3.36 -3.62 10.71
CA ILE A 18 2.81 -4.54 11.71
C ILE A 18 2.15 -5.75 11.03
N ALA A 19 1.29 -5.51 10.03
CA ALA A 19 0.61 -6.57 9.30
C ALA A 19 1.61 -7.50 8.59
N PHE A 20 2.61 -6.92 7.93
CA PHE A 20 3.68 -7.66 7.26
C PHE A 20 4.52 -8.48 8.25
N PHE A 21 4.88 -7.89 9.39
CA PHE A 21 5.64 -8.61 10.40
C PHE A 21 4.88 -9.84 10.91
N ILE A 22 3.62 -9.66 11.30
CA ILE A 22 2.78 -10.74 11.83
C ILE A 22 2.64 -11.85 10.78
N LEU A 23 2.26 -11.50 9.55
CA LEU A 23 2.06 -12.50 8.49
C LEU A 23 3.37 -13.21 8.13
N ASN A 24 4.47 -12.48 8.01
CA ASN A 24 5.77 -13.06 7.69
C ASN A 24 6.25 -13.99 8.80
N TYR A 25 6.09 -13.59 10.07
CA TYR A 25 6.43 -14.43 11.22
C TYR A 25 5.59 -15.72 11.28
N LEU A 26 4.27 -15.62 11.08
CA LEU A 26 3.36 -16.78 11.12
C LEU A 26 3.57 -17.74 9.94
N THR A 27 4.04 -17.24 8.79
CA THR A 27 4.24 -18.07 7.58
C THR A 27 5.60 -18.77 7.57
N MET A 28 6.54 -18.36 8.43
CA MET A 28 7.89 -18.91 8.48
C MET A 28 7.93 -20.24 9.27
N LYS A 29 8.14 -21.37 8.58
CA LYS A 29 8.24 -22.70 9.21
C LYS A 29 9.52 -22.94 10.03
N HIS A 30 10.66 -22.33 9.67
CA HIS A 30 11.97 -22.62 10.28
C HIS A 30 12.93 -21.42 10.41
N ALA A 31 12.43 -20.18 10.41
CA ALA A 31 13.30 -19.01 10.41
C ALA A 31 13.44 -18.38 11.80
N SER A 32 14.64 -17.87 12.10
CA SER A 32 14.88 -17.08 13.31
C SER A 32 14.07 -15.78 13.26
N VAL A 33 13.61 -15.33 14.44
CA VAL A 33 12.90 -14.04 14.62
C VAL A 33 13.68 -12.88 13.96
N MET A 34 15.01 -12.92 14.03
CA MET A 34 15.91 -11.96 13.39
C MET A 34 15.71 -11.87 11.87
N SER A 35 15.51 -13.01 11.20
CA SER A 35 15.23 -13.02 9.76
C SER A 35 13.86 -12.43 9.43
N ALA A 36 12.85 -12.61 10.28
CA ALA A 36 11.52 -12.02 10.09
C ALA A 36 11.58 -10.48 10.23
N ILE A 37 12.32 -9.98 11.22
CA ILE A 37 12.55 -8.55 11.43
C ILE A 37 13.25 -7.94 10.21
N GLY A 38 14.35 -8.54 9.74
CA GLY A 38 15.11 -8.02 8.59
C GLY A 38 14.28 -7.91 7.31
N ARG A 39 13.50 -8.95 6.99
CA ARG A 39 12.59 -8.93 5.82
C ARG A 39 11.50 -7.87 5.97
N THR A 40 10.95 -7.71 7.16
CA THR A 40 9.90 -6.70 7.45
C THR A 40 10.45 -5.28 7.31
N LEU A 41 11.64 -5.03 7.84
CA LEU A 41 12.29 -3.72 7.74
C LEU A 41 12.53 -3.35 6.27
N LEU A 42 13.10 -4.28 5.48
CA LEU A 42 13.31 -4.11 4.04
C LEU A 42 11.99 -3.83 3.30
N ALA A 43 10.96 -4.64 3.53
CA ALA A 43 9.65 -4.46 2.89
C ALA A 43 9.02 -3.10 3.26
N THR A 44 9.15 -2.68 4.51
CA THR A 44 8.62 -1.40 5.01
C THR A 44 9.34 -0.21 4.37
N VAL A 45 10.67 -0.28 4.26
CA VAL A 45 11.47 0.78 3.60
C VAL A 45 11.10 0.88 2.12
N VAL A 46 11.01 -0.25 1.41
CA VAL A 46 10.60 -0.27 -0.01
C VAL A 46 9.19 0.30 -0.18
N PHE A 47 8.24 -0.13 0.66
CA PHE A 47 6.88 0.40 0.62
C PHE A 47 6.84 1.91 0.89
N PHE A 48 7.60 2.40 1.87
CA PHE A 48 7.67 3.83 2.18
C PHE A 48 8.23 4.64 1.01
N ILE A 49 9.31 4.17 0.36
CA ILE A 49 9.89 4.83 -0.82
C ILE A 49 8.87 4.88 -1.95
N ILE A 50 8.20 3.76 -2.27
CA ILE A 50 7.20 3.73 -3.33
C ILE A 50 6.03 4.67 -3.01
N TYR A 51 5.57 4.69 -1.75
CA TYR A 51 4.51 5.58 -1.31
C TYR A 51 4.88 7.05 -1.51
N ILE A 52 6.11 7.45 -1.13
CA ILE A 52 6.62 8.81 -1.35
C ILE A 52 6.74 9.15 -2.84
N ILE A 53 7.24 8.23 -3.67
CA ILE A 53 7.37 8.42 -5.13
C ILE A 53 5.98 8.65 -5.75
N VAL A 54 5.01 7.79 -5.46
CA VAL A 54 3.63 7.94 -5.93
C VAL A 54 3.07 9.30 -5.48
N PHE A 55 3.30 9.67 -4.23
CA PHE A 55 2.83 10.94 -3.68
C PHE A 55 3.48 12.17 -4.32
N THR A 56 4.71 12.02 -4.81
CA THR A 56 5.48 13.06 -5.49
C THR A 56 5.04 13.23 -6.94
N ILE A 57 4.86 12.13 -7.67
CA ILE A 57 4.47 12.12 -9.09
C ILE A 57 3.06 12.66 -9.30
N LEU A 58 2.15 12.39 -8.36
CA LEU A 58 0.78 12.89 -8.45
C LEU A 58 0.77 14.41 -8.28
N SER A 59 0.47 15.17 -9.32
CA SER A 59 0.46 16.64 -9.27
C SER A 59 -0.75 17.21 -8.52
N SER A 60 -1.90 16.53 -8.59
CA SER A 60 -3.15 17.00 -7.99
C SER A 60 -3.37 16.52 -6.55
N PRO A 61 -3.76 17.41 -5.61
CA PRO A 61 -4.15 17.03 -4.25
C PRO A 61 -5.25 15.95 -4.21
N LYS A 62 -6.17 15.96 -5.17
CA LYS A 62 -7.26 14.97 -5.25
C LYS A 62 -6.71 13.58 -5.57
N ARG A 63 -5.84 13.47 -6.58
CA ARG A 63 -5.21 12.19 -6.94
C ARG A 63 -4.34 11.65 -5.81
N LYS A 64 -3.61 12.54 -5.12
CA LYS A 64 -2.83 12.19 -3.91
C LYS A 64 -3.68 11.54 -2.82
N ILE A 65 -4.91 12.00 -2.63
CA ILE A 65 -5.83 11.38 -1.67
C ILE A 65 -6.28 10.02 -2.18
N ILE A 66 -6.74 9.92 -3.44
CA ILE A 66 -7.25 8.66 -4.03
C ILE A 66 -6.18 7.56 -3.97
N TYR A 67 -5.03 7.79 -4.61
CA TYR A 67 -3.96 6.79 -4.70
C TYR A 67 -3.24 6.60 -3.35
N GLY A 68 -3.11 7.66 -2.55
CA GLY A 68 -2.53 7.58 -1.21
C GLY A 68 -3.35 6.77 -0.22
N THR A 69 -4.65 6.54 -0.48
CA THR A 69 -5.48 5.64 0.33
C THR A 69 -5.67 4.28 -0.31
N THR A 70 -5.89 4.21 -1.62
CA THR A 70 -6.23 2.96 -2.31
C THR A 70 -5.05 2.00 -2.38
N ILE A 71 -3.85 2.48 -2.72
CA ILE A 71 -2.66 1.62 -2.84
C ILE A 71 -2.33 0.91 -1.52
N PRO A 72 -2.25 1.60 -0.37
CA PRO A 72 -1.96 0.91 0.88
C PRO A 72 -3.04 -0.06 1.33
N ILE A 73 -4.31 0.28 1.14
CA ILE A 73 -5.42 -0.61 1.49
C ILE A 73 -5.35 -1.88 0.63
N ALA A 74 -5.18 -1.73 -0.68
CA ALA A 74 -5.04 -2.86 -1.60
C ALA A 74 -3.83 -3.73 -1.24
N LEU A 75 -2.72 -3.12 -0.85
CA LEU A 75 -1.53 -3.84 -0.38
C LEU A 75 -1.79 -4.64 0.88
N VAL A 76 -2.40 -4.04 1.90
CA VAL A 76 -2.69 -4.77 3.16
C VAL A 76 -3.66 -5.93 2.90
N VAL A 77 -4.73 -5.69 2.13
CA VAL A 77 -5.71 -6.74 1.81
C VAL A 77 -5.08 -7.87 1.00
N CYS A 78 -4.34 -7.56 -0.06
CA CYS A 78 -3.71 -8.58 -0.91
C CYS A 78 -2.55 -9.28 -0.21
N LEU A 79 -1.85 -8.60 0.72
CA LEU A 79 -0.85 -9.22 1.57
C LEU A 79 -1.47 -10.31 2.47
N VAL A 80 -2.61 -10.00 3.12
CA VAL A 80 -3.34 -10.97 3.94
C VAL A 80 -3.81 -12.14 3.09
N LEU A 81 -4.43 -11.87 1.94
CA LEU A 81 -4.89 -12.92 1.02
C LEU A 81 -3.74 -13.77 0.48
N GLY A 82 -2.62 -13.14 0.11
CA GLY A 82 -1.41 -13.82 -0.35
C GLY A 82 -0.79 -14.70 0.72
N ALA A 83 -0.82 -14.28 1.99
CA ALA A 83 -0.35 -15.09 3.10
C ALA A 83 -1.25 -16.33 3.37
N ILE A 84 -2.56 -16.21 3.15
CA ILE A 84 -3.53 -17.30 3.40
C ILE A 84 -3.58 -18.30 2.24
N PHE A 85 -3.67 -17.82 1.00
CA PHE A 85 -3.96 -18.65 -0.17
C PHE A 85 -2.74 -18.95 -1.05
N PHE A 86 -1.69 -18.13 -1.00
CA PHE A 86 -0.54 -18.21 -1.90
C PHE A 86 0.79 -17.97 -1.15
N THR A 87 1.64 -17.08 -1.66
CA THR A 87 2.81 -16.56 -0.96
C THR A 87 2.65 -15.07 -0.68
N THR A 88 3.29 -14.59 0.38
CA THR A 88 3.32 -13.16 0.73
C THR A 88 3.87 -12.29 -0.41
N GLN A 89 4.81 -12.81 -1.20
CA GLN A 89 5.38 -12.14 -2.38
C GLN A 89 4.32 -11.89 -3.45
N ILE A 90 3.51 -12.91 -3.78
CA ILE A 90 2.41 -12.79 -4.75
C ILE A 90 1.37 -11.79 -4.23
N GLY A 91 1.06 -11.83 -2.93
CA GLY A 91 0.16 -10.86 -2.29
C GLY A 91 0.59 -9.41 -2.46
N ILE A 92 1.90 -9.12 -2.29
CA ILE A 92 2.46 -7.78 -2.51
C ILE A 92 2.30 -7.34 -3.97
N ILE A 93 2.68 -8.21 -4.93
CA ILE A 93 2.62 -7.88 -6.36
C ILE A 93 1.16 -7.61 -6.78
N CYS A 94 0.24 -8.51 -6.43
CA CYS A 94 -1.19 -8.33 -6.70
C CYS A 94 -1.73 -7.06 -6.02
N GLY A 95 -1.32 -6.77 -4.79
CA GLY A 95 -1.72 -5.57 -4.07
C GLY A 95 -1.32 -4.28 -4.76
N PHE A 96 -0.10 -4.21 -5.31
CA PHE A 96 0.34 -3.07 -6.10
C PHE A 96 -0.46 -2.91 -7.39
N ILE A 97 -0.64 -3.99 -8.15
CA ILE A 97 -1.38 -3.96 -9.43
C ILE A 97 -2.84 -3.54 -9.18
N LEU A 98 -3.51 -4.18 -8.23
CA LEU A 98 -4.91 -3.86 -7.90
C LEU A 98 -5.05 -2.46 -7.32
N GLY A 99 -4.11 -2.00 -6.49
CA GLY A 99 -4.11 -0.65 -5.96
C GLY A 99 -4.07 0.42 -7.06
N ILE A 100 -3.26 0.19 -8.11
CA ILE A 100 -3.20 1.08 -9.28
C ILE A 100 -4.51 1.03 -10.07
N ILE A 101 -5.03 -0.17 -10.36
CA ILE A 101 -6.29 -0.34 -11.11
C ILE A 101 -7.45 0.35 -10.39
N VAL A 102 -7.61 0.12 -9.09
CA VAL A 102 -8.67 0.75 -8.28
C VAL A 102 -8.53 2.27 -8.29
N GLY A 103 -7.30 2.78 -8.17
CA GLY A 103 -7.03 4.22 -8.27
C GLY A 103 -7.44 4.81 -9.63
N ILE A 104 -7.15 4.11 -10.73
CA ILE A 104 -7.54 4.53 -12.09
C ILE A 104 -9.07 4.50 -12.26
N VAL A 105 -9.72 3.42 -11.83
CA VAL A 105 -11.19 3.28 -11.91
C VAL A 105 -11.87 4.41 -11.13
N TRP A 106 -11.37 4.71 -9.93
CA TRP A 106 -11.87 5.82 -9.11
C TRP A 106 -11.70 7.17 -9.80
N GLU A 107 -10.53 7.40 -10.40
CA GLU A 107 -10.24 8.62 -11.15
C GLU A 107 -11.17 8.80 -12.36
N LEU A 108 -11.46 7.71 -13.09
CA LEU A 108 -12.39 7.70 -14.21
C LEU A 108 -13.83 8.00 -13.79
N ILE A 109 -14.32 7.35 -12.72
CA ILE A 109 -15.67 7.58 -12.19
C ILE A 109 -15.83 9.04 -11.75
N TYR A 110 -14.84 9.58 -11.04
CA TYR A 110 -14.88 10.97 -10.60
C TYR A 110 -14.87 11.96 -11.77
N ARG A 111 -14.10 11.68 -12.82
CA ARG A 111 -14.05 12.50 -14.02
C ARG A 111 -15.39 12.48 -14.79
N ASN A 112 -16.08 11.34 -14.83
CA ASN A 112 -17.42 11.22 -15.43
C ASN A 112 -18.51 11.91 -14.60
N ASN A 113 -18.41 11.86 -13.26
CA ASN A 113 -19.40 12.46 -12.37
C ASN A 113 -19.19 13.97 -12.13
N GLY A 114 -17.99 14.50 -12.41
CA GLY A 114 -17.63 15.93 -12.29
C GLY A 114 -17.58 16.70 -13.60
N GLY A 115 -17.93 16.07 -14.73
CA GLY A 115 -17.92 16.67 -16.08
C GLY A 115 -19.28 17.20 -16.57
N LYS A 116 -20.27 17.35 -15.68
CA LYS A 116 -21.56 18.00 -15.96
C LYS A 116 -21.74 19.26 -15.12
N THR A 117 -20.88 20.24 -15.32
CA THR A 117 -21.25 21.65 -15.14
C THR A 117 -20.55 22.40 -16.26
N SER A 118 -21.28 22.51 -17.38
CA SER A 118 -21.13 23.61 -18.34
C SER A 118 -21.34 24.95 -17.64
#